data_AF-A0A142VZ65-F1
#
_entry.id   AF-A0A142VZ65-F1
#
_cell.length_a   1.000
_cell.length_b   1.000
_cell.length_c   1.000
_cell.angle_alpha   90.00
_cell.angle_beta   90.00
_cell.angle_gamma   90.00
#
_symmetry.space_group_name_H-M   'P 1'
#
loop_
_entity.id
_entity.type
_entity.pdbx_description
1 polymer ?
#
loop_
_entity_poly.entity_id
_entity_poly.type
_entity_poly.pdbx_seq_one_letter_code
_entity_poly.pdbx_strand_id
1 'polypeptide(L)' 'MEATIGHTGLSEAERIADYLDRRADRFLAYAHKIGNGDARTRANALQVEAGNIRAGLVED' A
#
# COMPACT_ATOMS: atom_id res chain seq x y z
N MET A 1 6.96 36.52 6.83
CA MET A 1 5.87 35.62 7.23
C MET A 1 5.89 34.48 6.23
N GLU A 2 6.54 33.38 6.62
CA GLU A 2 6.73 32.21 5.76
C GLU A 2 5.40 31.46 5.69
N ALA A 3 4.84 31.34 4.48
CA ALA A 3 3.64 30.56 4.26
C ALA A 3 4.04 29.08 4.29
N THR A 4 3.95 28.45 5.46
CA THR A 4 3.89 26.99 5.59
C THR A 4 2.59 26.53 4.94
N ILE A 5 2.63 26.40 3.61
CA ILE A 5 1.59 25.70 2.85
C ILE A 5 1.66 24.26 3.36
N GLY A 6 0.72 23.93 4.26
CA GLY A 6 0.54 22.57 4.74
C GLY A 6 0.43 21.64 3.55
N HIS A 7 1.37 20.70 3.45
CA HIS A 7 1.28 19.53 2.59
C HIS A 7 0.05 18.72 3.02
N THR A 8 -1.12 19.15 2.55
CA THR A 8 -2.42 18.53 2.87
C THR A 8 -2.67 17.40 1.87
N GLY A 9 -1.70 16.49 1.78
CA GLY A 9 -1.73 15.34 0.90
C GLY A 9 -0.83 14.27 1.50
N LEU A 10 -1.34 13.04 1.55
CA LEU A 10 -0.62 11.84 2.00
C LEU A 10 0.86 11.92 1.66
N SER A 11 1.71 11.62 2.64
CA SER A 11 3.16 11.55 2.47
C SER A 11 3.50 10.64 1.29
N GLU A 12 4.63 10.86 0.62
CA GLU A 12 5.01 10.02 -0.53
C GLU A 12 4.98 8.52 -0.18
N ALA A 13 5.50 8.18 1.01
CA ALA A 13 5.44 6.84 1.56
C ALA A 13 4.00 6.33 1.76
N GLU A 14 3.07 7.14 2.26
CA GLU A 14 1.66 6.76 2.39
C GLU A 14 1.01 6.52 1.02
N ARG A 15 1.36 7.32 0.01
CA ARG A 15 0.89 7.13 -1.38
C ARG A 15 1.42 5.83 -1.98
N ILE A 16 2.67 5.48 -1.69
CA ILE A 16 3.26 4.21 -2.10
C ILE A 16 2.53 3.05 -1.42
N ALA A 17 2.30 3.14 -0.11
CA ALA A 17 1.57 2.11 0.63
C ALA A 17 0.12 1.93 0.12
N ASP A 18 -0.61 3.01 -0.15
CA ASP A 18 -1.96 2.95 -0.75
C ASP A 18 -1.94 2.33 -2.16
N TYR A 19 -0.95 2.66 -2.98
CA TYR A 19 -0.78 2.03 -4.29
C TYR A 19 -0.56 0.51 -4.19
N LEU A 20 0.28 0.07 -3.25
CA LEU A 20 0.56 -1.33 -3.01
C LEU A 20 -0.70 -2.08 -2.53
N ASP A 21 -1.49 -1.49 -1.64
CA ASP A 21 -2.78 -2.07 -1.20
C ASP A 21 -3.78 -2.21 -2.35
N ARG A 22 -3.97 -1.16 -3.16
CA ARG A 22 -4.84 -1.25 -4.33
C ARG A 22 -4.37 -2.29 -5.34
N ARG A 23 -3.06 -2.50 -5.44
CA ARG A 23 -2.50 -3.56 -6.28
C ARG A 23 -2.75 -4.94 -5.67
N ALA A 24 -2.62 -5.09 -4.36
CA ALA A 24 -2.94 -6.34 -3.66
C ALA A 24 -4.42 -6.72 -3.82
N ASP A 25 -5.33 -5.76 -3.71
CA ASP A 25 -6.77 -5.98 -3.90
C ASP A 25 -7.08 -6.56 -5.29
N ARG A 26 -6.46 -6.02 -6.35
CA ARG A 26 -6.59 -6.56 -7.71
C ARG A 26 -6.11 -8.01 -7.81
N PHE A 27 -5.02 -8.35 -7.14
CA PHE A 27 -4.53 -9.73 -7.09
C PHE A 27 -5.47 -10.64 -6.31
N LEU A 28 -6.08 -10.18 -5.22
CA LEU A 28 -7.08 -10.94 -4.46
C LEU A 28 -8.36 -11.15 -5.28
N ALA A 29 -8.85 -10.11 -5.96
CA ALA A 29 -10.00 -10.22 -6.86
C ALA A 29 -9.74 -11.24 -7.98
N TYR A 30 -8.53 -11.21 -8.56
CA TYR A 30 -8.12 -12.21 -9.56
C TYR A 30 -8.01 -13.62 -8.96
N ALA A 31 -7.35 -13.76 -7.80
CA ALA A 31 -7.23 -15.04 -7.09
C ALA A 31 -8.61 -15.64 -6.78
N HIS A 32 -9.57 -14.82 -6.35
CA HIS A 32 -10.93 -15.26 -6.05
C HIS A 32 -11.67 -15.69 -7.32
N LYS A 33 -11.52 -14.95 -8.42
CA LYS A 33 -12.20 -15.25 -9.68
C LYS A 33 -11.78 -16.59 -10.30
N ILE A 34 -10.49 -16.96 -10.19
CA ILE A 34 -9.94 -18.12 -10.90
C ILE A 34 -9.33 -19.19 -9.99
N GLY A 35 -9.41 -19.03 -8.67
CA GLY A 35 -8.82 -19.96 -7.70
C GLY A 35 -7.29 -19.99 -7.72
N ASN A 36 -6.64 -18.87 -8.06
CA ASN A 36 -5.18 -18.82 -8.24
C ASN A 36 -4.45 -18.51 -6.91
N GLY A 37 -3.77 -19.53 -6.36
CA GLY A 37 -2.96 -19.40 -5.14
C GLY A 37 -1.75 -18.48 -5.28
N ASP A 38 -1.09 -18.43 -6.44
CA ASP A 38 0.06 -17.53 -6.69
C ASP A 38 -0.36 -16.06 -6.60
N ALA A 39 -1.53 -15.73 -7.15
CA ALA A 39 -2.09 -14.39 -7.04
C ALA A 39 -2.37 -14.02 -5.57
N ARG A 40 -2.80 -14.97 -4.73
CA ARG A 40 -2.97 -14.75 -3.29
C ARG A 40 -1.64 -14.50 -2.58
N THR A 41 -0.60 -15.26 -2.92
CA THR A 41 0.75 -15.05 -2.39
C THR A 41 1.30 -13.67 -2.77
N ARG A 42 1.13 -13.25 -4.03
CA ARG A 42 1.54 -11.90 -4.48
C ARG A 42 0.78 -10.78 -3.77
N ALA A 43 -0.52 -10.94 -3.56
CA ALA A 43 -1.29 -9.97 -2.79
C ALA A 43 -0.77 -9.83 -1.36
N ASN A 44 -0.47 -10.95 -0.70
CA ASN A 44 0.05 -10.93 0.66
C ASN A 44 1.41 -10.23 0.76
N ALA A 45 2.34 -10.49 -0.17
CA ALA A 45 3.63 -9.81 -0.21
C ALA A 45 3.49 -8.28 -0.33
N LEU A 46 2.58 -7.81 -1.18
CA LEU A 46 2.30 -6.38 -1.35
C LEU A 46 1.70 -5.74 -0.09
N GLN A 47 0.82 -6.45 0.62
CA GLN A 47 0.23 -5.96 1.88
C GLN A 47 1.28 -5.88 2.99
N VAL A 48 2.20 -6.84 3.06
CA VAL A 48 3.32 -6.80 4.02
C VAL A 48 4.23 -5.60 3.74
N GLU A 49 4.58 -5.37 2.47
CA GLU A 49 5.40 -4.22 2.08
C GLU A 49 4.71 -2.88 2.40
N ALA A 50 3.42 -2.75 2.08
CA ALA A 50 2.62 -1.57 2.45
C ALA A 50 2.57 -1.36 3.97
N GLY A 51 2.43 -2.44 4.74
CA GLY A 51 2.46 -2.42 6.20
C GLY A 51 3.79 -1.95 6.76
N ASN A 52 4.91 -2.47 6.23
CA ASN A 52 6.26 -2.07 6.64
C ASN A 52 6.53 -0.59 6.35
N ILE A 53 6.07 -0.08 5.21
CA ILE A 53 6.21 1.34 4.87
C ILE A 53 5.43 2.20 5.87
N ARG A 54 4.20 1.81 6.23
CA ARG A 54 3.41 2.54 7.23
C ARG A 54 3.99 2.45 8.63
N ALA A 55 4.55 1.31 9.01
CA ALA A 55 5.23 1.13 10.29
C ALA A 55 6.44 2.06 10.39
N GLY A 56 7.26 2.11 9.34
CA GLY A 56 8.40 3.02 9.26
C GLY A 56 8.04 4.52 9.29
N LEU A 57 6.80 4.89 9.00
CA LEU A 57 6.31 6.28 9.16
C LEU A 57 5.85 6.62 10.58
N VAL A 58 5.54 5.61 11.40
CA VAL A 58 5.12 5.79 12.81
C VAL A 58 6.33 5.78 13.73
N GLU A 59 7.41 5.10 13.33
CA GLU A 59 8.64 4.95 14.09
C GLU A 59 9.69 6.07 13.87
N ASP A 60 9.45 6.98 12.92
CA ASP A 60 10.26 8.20 12.65
C ASP A 60 9.67 9.45 13.34
#